data_AF-A0A968Z1E0-F1
#
_entry.id   AF-A0A968Z1E0-F1
#
_cell.length_a   1.000
_cell.length_b   1.000
_cell.length_c   1.000
_cell.angle_alpha   90.00
_cell.angle_beta   90.00
_cell.angle_gamma   90.00
#
_symmetry.space_group_name_H-M   'P 1'
#
loop_
_entity.id
_entity.type
_entity.pdbx_description
1 polymer ?
#
loop_
_entity_poly.entity_id
_entity_poly.type
_entity_poly.pdbx_seq_one_letter_code
_entity_poly.pdbx_strand_id
1 'polypeptide(L)'
;QVYGVDFATAQLAIARQRSQKVWPPLVVDWVEADVLALPFEDAYFDGATMGYGLRNVADIPASLKELRRVLKPGSAAAILDFHRPASSLMQKFQQWYLSTIVVPTAEAYGLGSEYAYISPSLDRFLSGSAQVSSALQSGFSDAVHYPIVGGMMGVLVATR
;
A
#
# COMPACT_ATOMS: atom_id res chain seq x y z
N GLN A 1 -0.50 -20.49 6.74
CA GLN A 1 -0.41 -20.37 5.27
C GLN A 1 -0.22 -18.90 4.92
N VAL A 2 0.57 -18.56 3.90
CA VAL A 2 0.78 -17.17 3.44
C VAL A 2 0.44 -17.09 1.97
N TYR A 3 -0.31 -16.05 1.58
CA TYR A 3 -0.68 -15.79 0.20
C TYR A 3 -0.07 -14.46 -0.24
N GLY A 4 0.45 -14.44 -1.46
CA GLY A 4 0.86 -13.21 -2.14
C GLY A 4 -0.08 -12.93 -3.30
N VAL A 5 -0.70 -11.75 -3.31
CA VAL A 5 -1.72 -11.38 -4.28
C VAL A 5 -1.27 -10.15 -5.06
N ASP A 6 -1.43 -10.20 -6.38
CA ASP A 6 -1.26 -9.05 -7.28
C ASP A 6 -2.07 -9.32 -8.55
N PHE A 7 -2.61 -8.28 -9.18
CA PHE A 7 -3.28 -8.43 -10.48
C PHE A 7 -2.25 -8.56 -11.61
N ALA A 8 -1.00 -8.14 -11.38
CA ALA A 8 0.07 -8.19 -12.35
C ALA A 8 0.81 -9.55 -12.30
N THR A 9 0.45 -10.45 -13.21
CA THR A 9 1.06 -11.79 -13.34
C THR A 9 2.59 -11.75 -13.43
N ALA A 10 3.15 -10.74 -14.11
CA ALA A 10 4.59 -10.55 -14.25
C ALA A 10 5.29 -10.29 -12.90
N GLN A 11 4.66 -9.52 -12.01
CA GLN A 11 5.21 -9.25 -10.67
C GLN A 11 5.16 -10.51 -9.79
N LEU A 12 4.08 -11.29 -9.88
CA LEU A 12 3.98 -12.59 -9.19
C LEU A 12 5.06 -13.57 -9.63
N ALA A 13 5.38 -13.62 -10.93
CA ALA A 13 6.44 -14.49 -11.44
C ALA A 13 7.81 -14.11 -10.85
N ILE A 14 8.13 -12.81 -10.79
CA ILE A 14 9.36 -12.30 -10.17
C ILE A 14 9.37 -12.63 -8.67
N ALA A 15 8.26 -12.41 -7.96
CA ALA A 15 8.15 -12.67 -6.54
C ALA A 15 8.35 -14.15 -6.21
N ARG A 16 7.75 -15.05 -6.98
CA ARG A 16 7.93 -16.51 -6.87
C ARG A 16 9.39 -16.93 -7.10
N GLN A 17 10.08 -16.33 -8.08
CA GLN A 17 11.49 -16.62 -8.30
C GLN A 17 12.36 -16.14 -7.13
N ARG A 18 12.06 -14.97 -6.55
CA ARG A 18 12.80 -14.40 -5.43
C ARG A 18 12.57 -15.19 -4.13
N SER A 19 11.36 -15.66 -3.88
CA SER A 19 11.02 -16.40 -2.65
C SER A 19 11.78 -17.73 -2.52
N GLN A 20 12.21 -18.31 -3.64
CA GLN A 20 13.03 -19.54 -3.70
C GLN A 20 14.52 -19.28 -3.43
N LYS A 21 14.98 -18.03 -3.52
CA LYS A 21 16.39 -17.64 -3.33
C LYS A 21 16.73 -17.28 -1.88
N VAL A 22 15.73 -17.22 -1.01
CA VAL A 22 15.89 -16.91 0.43
C VAL A 22 16.06 -18.22 1.20
N TRP A 23 16.85 -18.22 2.29
CA TRP A 23 16.99 -19.38 3.17
C TRP A 23 16.46 -19.10 4.59
N PRO A 24 15.51 -19.91 5.11
CA PRO A 24 14.81 -20.98 4.40
C PRO A 24 13.89 -20.44 3.30
N PRO A 25 13.53 -21.25 2.28
CA PRO A 25 12.58 -20.83 1.26
C PRO A 25 11.26 -20.40 1.86
N LEU A 26 10.74 -19.26 1.40
CA LEU A 26 9.42 -18.79 1.83
C LEU A 26 8.34 -19.59 1.12
N VAL A 27 7.51 -20.29 1.90
CA VAL A 27 6.34 -21.02 1.41
C VAL A 27 5.17 -20.04 1.28
N VAL A 28 4.93 -19.56 0.06
CA VAL A 28 3.89 -18.57 -0.27
C VAL A 28 3.09 -19.06 -1.48
N ASP A 29 1.76 -19.03 -1.37
CA ASP A 29 0.86 -19.25 -2.49
C ASP A 29 0.62 -17.93 -3.24
N TRP A 30 1.09 -17.88 -4.48
CA TRP A 30 0.96 -16.69 -5.32
C TRP A 30 -0.33 -16.75 -6.14
N VAL A 31 -1.21 -15.78 -5.95
CA VAL A 31 -2.56 -15.73 -6.54
C VAL A 31 -2.70 -14.46 -7.38
N GLU A 32 -3.12 -14.63 -8.63
CA GLU A 32 -3.50 -13.50 -9.48
C GLU A 32 -4.92 -13.07 -9.14
N ALA A 33 -5.07 -11.86 -8.58
CA ALA A 33 -6.38 -11.29 -8.27
C ALA A 33 -6.32 -9.77 -8.11
N ASP A 34 -7.47 -9.13 -8.31
CA ASP A 34 -7.69 -7.74 -7.95
C ASP A 34 -8.01 -7.63 -6.44
N VAL A 35 -7.38 -6.69 -5.75
CA VAL A 35 -7.66 -6.43 -4.33
C VAL A 35 -9.06 -5.87 -4.08
N LEU A 36 -9.77 -5.49 -5.14
CA LEU A 36 -11.19 -5.14 -5.10
C LEU A 36 -12.12 -6.37 -5.06
N ALA A 37 -11.62 -7.55 -5.41
CA ALA A 37 -12.39 -8.80 -5.46
C ALA A 37 -11.47 -10.01 -5.19
N LEU A 38 -11.13 -10.20 -3.93
CA LEU A 38 -10.20 -11.25 -3.50
C LEU A 38 -10.87 -12.63 -3.53
N PRO A 39 -10.22 -13.67 -4.09
CA PRO A 39 -10.79 -15.01 -4.25
C PRO A 39 -10.69 -15.84 -2.96
N PHE A 40 -11.00 -15.22 -1.82
CA PHE A 40 -10.98 -15.84 -0.49
C PHE A 40 -12.32 -15.66 0.20
N GLU A 41 -12.64 -16.61 1.08
CA GLU A 41 -13.85 -16.55 1.90
C GLU A 41 -13.81 -15.40 2.93
N ASP A 42 -14.97 -15.07 3.49
CA ASP A 42 -15.06 -14.13 4.61
C ASP A 42 -14.31 -14.69 5.82
N ALA A 43 -13.64 -13.83 6.58
CA ALA A 43 -12.95 -14.17 7.82
C ALA A 43 -11.91 -15.31 7.70
N TYR A 44 -11.15 -15.32 6.61
CA TYR A 44 -10.15 -16.36 6.34
C TYR A 44 -8.78 -16.08 6.97
N PHE A 45 -8.31 -14.83 6.93
CA PHE A 45 -6.94 -14.46 7.31
C PHE A 45 -6.81 -13.90 8.73
N ASP A 46 -5.72 -14.27 9.40
CA ASP A 46 -5.36 -13.74 10.71
C ASP A 46 -4.69 -12.35 10.64
N GLY A 47 -4.35 -11.88 9.44
CA GLY A 47 -3.77 -10.57 9.20
C GLY A 47 -3.51 -10.33 7.71
N ALA A 48 -3.36 -9.06 7.32
CA ALA A 48 -3.04 -8.66 5.95
C ALA A 48 -2.00 -7.53 5.95
N THR A 49 -1.15 -7.48 4.93
CA THR A 49 -0.22 -6.38 4.75
C THR A 49 -0.22 -5.91 3.30
N MET A 50 0.00 -4.61 3.10
CA MET A 50 0.14 -4.02 1.77
C MET A 50 1.22 -2.94 1.82
N GLY A 51 2.21 -3.04 0.93
CA GLY A 51 3.29 -2.07 0.82
C GLY A 51 3.21 -1.32 -0.50
N TYR A 52 3.06 -0.01 -0.44
CA TYR A 52 3.08 0.90 -1.59
C TYR A 52 2.05 0.56 -2.69
N GLY A 53 0.97 -0.12 -2.33
CA GLY A 53 -0.07 -0.56 -3.25
C GLY A 53 -1.34 0.28 -3.20
N LEU A 54 -1.77 0.73 -2.01
CA LEU A 54 -3.11 1.27 -1.79
C LEU A 54 -3.35 2.55 -2.62
N ARG A 55 -2.33 3.40 -2.78
CA ARG A 55 -2.44 4.62 -3.60
C ARG A 55 -2.70 4.37 -5.09
N ASN A 56 -2.42 3.16 -5.57
CA ASN A 56 -2.61 2.76 -6.97
C ASN A 56 -3.94 2.05 -7.20
N VAL A 57 -4.72 1.78 -6.14
CA VAL A 57 -6.02 1.12 -6.26
C VAL A 57 -7.07 2.11 -6.73
N ALA A 58 -7.88 1.71 -7.72
CA ALA A 58 -8.88 2.57 -8.33
C ALA A 58 -9.99 3.00 -7.35
N ASP A 59 -10.39 2.10 -6.44
CA ASP A 59 -11.40 2.36 -5.41
C ASP A 59 -10.86 1.94 -4.03
N ILE A 60 -10.25 2.91 -3.33
CA ILE A 60 -9.66 2.69 -1.99
C ILE A 60 -10.74 2.22 -0.98
N PRO A 61 -11.91 2.87 -0.84
CA PRO A 61 -12.97 2.37 0.04
C PRO A 61 -13.40 0.93 -0.25
N ALA A 62 -13.58 0.55 -1.52
CA ALA A 62 -13.93 -0.82 -1.87
C ALA A 62 -12.81 -1.81 -1.51
N SER A 63 -11.55 -1.45 -1.77
CA SER A 63 -10.39 -2.24 -1.36
C SER A 63 -10.32 -2.45 0.15
N LEU A 64 -10.57 -1.41 0.94
CA LEU A 64 -10.58 -1.51 2.40
C LEU A 64 -11.72 -2.41 2.89
N LYS A 65 -12.92 -2.33 2.28
CA LYS A 65 -14.03 -3.24 2.59
C LYS A 65 -13.69 -4.69 2.27
N GLU A 66 -13.01 -4.93 1.14
CA GLU A 66 -12.62 -6.27 0.71
C GLU A 66 -11.51 -6.85 1.60
N LEU A 67 -10.51 -6.06 1.96
CA LEU A 67 -9.49 -6.42 2.95
C LEU A 67 -10.13 -6.74 4.30
N ARG A 68 -11.07 -5.91 4.76
CA ARG A 68 -11.82 -6.19 5.98
C ARG A 68 -12.56 -7.53 5.88
N ARG A 69 -13.28 -7.78 4.78
CA ARG A 69 -14.05 -9.01 4.56
C ARG A 69 -13.17 -10.25 4.68
N VAL A 70 -11.98 -10.26 4.13
CA VAL A 70 -11.15 -11.48 4.21
C VAL A 70 -10.46 -11.67 5.56
N LEU A 71 -10.40 -10.66 6.44
CA LEU A 71 -9.80 -10.75 7.77
C LEU A 71 -10.74 -11.35 8.81
N LYS A 72 -10.24 -12.14 9.75
CA LYS A 72 -11.01 -12.59 10.93
C LYS A 72 -11.35 -11.42 11.86
N PRO A 73 -12.45 -11.49 12.64
CA PRO A 73 -12.70 -10.53 13.72
C PRO A 73 -11.52 -10.45 14.69
N GLY A 74 -11.08 -9.25 15.04
CA GLY A 74 -9.91 -8.99 15.89
C GLY A 74 -8.57 -9.00 15.15
N SER A 75 -8.53 -9.38 13.87
CA SER A 75 -7.32 -9.30 13.04
C SER A 75 -7.15 -7.92 12.40
N ALA A 76 -5.93 -7.61 11.95
CA ALA A 76 -5.60 -6.30 11.42
C ALA A 76 -4.98 -6.34 10.01
N ALA A 77 -5.21 -5.27 9.26
CA ALA A 77 -4.47 -4.93 8.05
C ALA A 77 -3.43 -3.84 8.38
N ALA A 78 -2.18 -4.02 7.95
CA ALA A 78 -1.13 -3.00 8.01
C ALA A 78 -0.73 -2.55 6.60
N ILE A 79 -0.97 -1.28 6.31
CA ILE A 79 -0.83 -0.71 4.96
C ILE A 79 0.18 0.43 5.00
N LEU A 80 1.31 0.26 4.32
CA LEU A 80 2.37 1.25 4.18
C LEU A 80 2.20 2.01 2.86
N ASP A 81 2.11 3.33 2.90
CA ASP A 81 2.13 4.13 1.67
C ASP A 81 2.70 5.55 1.86
N PHE A 82 3.11 6.16 0.75
CA PHE A 82 3.48 7.58 0.70
C PHE A 82 2.23 8.44 0.63
N HIS A 83 2.25 9.55 1.35
CA HIS A 83 1.17 10.53 1.30
C HIS A 83 1.71 11.94 1.49
N ARG A 84 0.86 12.92 1.26
CA ARG A 84 1.20 14.31 1.49
C ARG A 84 1.22 14.60 3.00
N PRO A 85 2.34 15.11 3.56
CA PRO A 85 2.43 15.42 4.98
C PRO A 85 1.48 16.58 5.35
N ALA A 86 0.97 16.57 6.57
CA ALA A 86 0.10 17.65 7.06
C ALA A 86 0.84 18.99 7.20
N SER A 87 2.13 18.96 7.54
CA SER A 87 2.97 20.16 7.71
C SER A 87 3.31 20.81 6.37
N SER A 88 2.98 22.09 6.21
CA SER A 88 3.29 22.88 5.00
C SER A 88 4.80 22.96 4.72
N LEU A 89 5.64 22.96 5.75
CA LEU A 89 7.09 22.91 5.62
C LEU A 89 7.54 21.58 5.01
N MET A 90 6.99 20.47 5.48
CA MET A 90 7.30 19.13 4.95
C MET A 90 6.77 18.94 3.53
N GLN A 91 5.63 19.55 3.18
CA GLN A 91 5.14 19.54 1.80
C GLN A 91 6.10 20.24 0.84
N LYS A 92 6.61 21.42 1.22
CA LYS A 92 7.61 22.15 0.42
C LYS A 92 8.89 21.34 0.27
N PHE A 93 9.36 20.72 1.37
CA PHE A 93 10.53 19.85 1.34
C PHE A 93 10.31 18.63 0.41
N GLN A 94 9.16 17.96 0.52
CA GLN A 94 8.80 16.82 -0.33
C GLN A 94 8.78 17.22 -1.81
N GLN A 95 8.17 18.35 -2.15
CA GLN A 95 8.14 18.86 -3.53
C GLN A 95 9.55 19.17 -4.05
N TRP A 96 10.37 19.88 -3.26
CA TRP A 96 11.75 20.19 -3.62
C TRP A 96 12.58 18.91 -3.84
N TYR A 97 12.50 17.94 -2.92
CA TYR A 97 13.21 16.67 -3.01
C TYR A 97 12.81 15.90 -4.28
N LEU A 98 11.51 15.83 -4.58
CA LEU A 98 11.01 15.16 -5.77
C LEU A 98 11.51 15.85 -7.05
N SER A 99 11.36 17.18 -7.15
CA SER A 99 11.72 17.93 -8.35
C SER A 99 13.22 18.05 -8.60
N THR A 100 14.03 18.07 -7.53
CA THR A 100 15.46 18.40 -7.63
C THR A 100 16.34 17.15 -7.57
N ILE A 101 15.89 16.09 -6.90
CA ILE A 101 16.70 14.86 -6.75
C ILE A 101 16.05 13.70 -7.49
N VAL A 102 14.78 13.38 -7.19
CA VAL A 102 14.15 12.14 -7.69
C VAL A 102 13.94 12.17 -9.20
N VAL A 103 13.30 13.21 -9.73
CA VAL A 103 13.00 13.31 -11.17
C VAL A 103 14.28 13.36 -12.02
N PRO A 104 15.27 14.24 -11.74
CA PRO A 104 16.52 14.26 -12.51
C PRO A 104 17.30 12.94 -12.44
N THR A 105 17.28 12.28 -11.27
CA THR A 105 17.92 10.96 -11.12
C THR A 105 17.19 9.92 -11.97
N ALA A 106 15.87 9.87 -11.91
CA ALA A 106 15.07 8.94 -12.71
C ALA A 106 15.30 9.16 -14.22
N GLU A 107 15.33 10.41 -14.68
CA GLU A 107 15.66 10.75 -16.06
C GLU A 107 17.05 10.26 -16.47
N ALA A 108 18.06 10.46 -15.61
CA ALA A 108 19.43 10.01 -15.87
C ALA A 108 19.54 8.47 -16.01
N TYR A 109 18.67 7.71 -15.35
CA TYR A 109 18.58 6.26 -15.46
C TYR A 109 17.54 5.77 -16.50
N GLY A 110 16.91 6.67 -17.26
CA GLY A 110 15.90 6.32 -18.27
C GLY A 110 14.53 5.91 -17.71
N LEU A 111 14.26 6.19 -16.43
CA LEU A 111 13.02 5.87 -15.71
C LEU A 111 12.09 7.10 -15.55
N GLY A 112 12.38 8.20 -16.25
CA GLY A 112 11.66 9.47 -16.08
C GLY A 112 10.14 9.36 -16.25
N SER A 113 9.66 8.57 -17.22
CA SER A 113 8.23 8.35 -17.47
C SER A 113 7.52 7.61 -16.34
N GLU A 114 8.20 6.64 -15.70
CA GLU A 114 7.66 5.87 -14.57
C GLU A 114 7.54 6.74 -13.31
N TYR A 115 8.50 7.64 -13.11
CA TYR A 115 8.55 8.54 -11.95
C TYR A 115 7.69 9.80 -12.12
N ALA A 116 7.34 10.19 -13.34
CA ALA A 116 6.47 11.34 -13.61
C ALA A 116 5.08 11.21 -12.96
N TYR A 117 4.60 9.98 -12.71
CA TYR A 117 3.31 9.71 -12.05
C TYR A 117 3.34 9.90 -10.53
N ILE A 118 4.52 9.92 -9.90
CA ILE A 118 4.63 9.95 -8.44
C ILE A 118 4.03 11.22 -7.86
N SER A 119 4.41 12.41 -8.35
CA SER A 119 3.89 13.68 -7.81
C SER A 119 2.35 13.79 -7.88
N PRO A 120 1.70 13.53 -9.04
CA PRO A 120 0.23 13.50 -9.12
C PRO A 120 -0.44 12.47 -8.21
N SER A 121 0.18 11.30 -8.01
CA SER A 121 -0.37 10.25 -7.13
C SER A 121 -0.36 10.68 -5.65
N LEU A 122 0.70 11.38 -5.22
CA LEU A 122 0.82 11.89 -3.85
C LEU A 122 -0.21 12.96 -3.53
N ASP A 123 -0.55 13.80 -4.51
CA ASP A 123 -1.56 14.85 -4.34
C ASP A 123 -2.99 14.30 -4.25
N ARG A 124 -3.26 13.15 -4.89
CA ARG A 124 -4.58 12.51 -4.89
C ARG A 124 -4.78 11.54 -3.72
N PHE A 125 -3.69 11.03 -3.16
CA PHE A 125 -3.77 10.04 -2.10
C PHE A 125 -4.15 10.64 -0.74
N LEU A 126 -4.80 9.81 0.09
CA LEU A 126 -5.34 10.22 1.37
C LEU A 126 -4.22 10.62 2.35
N SER A 127 -4.42 11.75 3.05
CA SER A 127 -3.61 12.09 4.23
C SER A 127 -3.79 11.02 5.32
N GLY A 128 -2.85 10.92 6.28
CA GLY A 128 -2.95 9.92 7.35
C GLY A 128 -4.28 9.95 8.13
N SER A 129 -4.83 11.14 8.42
CA SER A 129 -6.15 11.26 9.08
C SER A 129 -7.32 10.83 8.18
N ALA A 130 -7.23 11.11 6.88
CA ALA A 130 -8.21 10.68 5.89
C ALA A 130 -8.16 9.15 5.67
N GLN A 131 -6.97 8.54 5.72
CA GLN A 131 -6.79 7.09 5.70
C GLN A 131 -7.51 6.43 6.89
N VAL A 132 -7.31 6.95 8.11
CA VAL A 132 -8.01 6.47 9.32
C VAL A 132 -9.52 6.58 9.15
N SER A 133 -10.00 7.75 8.70
CA SER A 133 -11.44 7.98 8.50
C SER A 133 -12.04 7.03 7.46
N SER A 134 -11.32 6.78 6.36
CA SER A 134 -11.73 5.85 5.30
C SER A 134 -11.80 4.40 5.81
N ALA A 135 -10.84 3.97 6.64
CA ALA A 135 -10.85 2.65 7.25
C ALA A 135 -12.08 2.45 8.16
N LEU A 136 -12.36 3.41 9.05
CA LEU A 136 -13.53 3.34 9.94
C LEU A 136 -14.85 3.32 9.14
N GLN A 137 -14.96 4.15 8.11
CA GLN A 137 -16.14 4.15 7.21
C GLN A 137 -16.29 2.86 6.40
N SER A 138 -15.18 2.14 6.17
CA SER A 138 -15.16 0.84 5.51
C SER A 138 -15.52 -0.32 6.46
N GLY A 139 -15.80 -0.01 7.74
CA GLY A 139 -16.32 -0.94 8.73
C GLY A 139 -15.29 -1.56 9.67
N PHE A 140 -14.02 -1.14 9.59
CA PHE A 140 -13.02 -1.52 10.61
C PHE A 140 -13.43 -0.93 11.97
N SER A 141 -13.22 -1.68 13.05
CA SER A 141 -13.60 -1.28 14.41
C SER A 141 -12.61 -0.30 15.05
N ASP A 142 -11.35 -0.35 14.63
CA ASP A 142 -10.31 0.60 15.03
C ASP A 142 -9.35 0.90 13.87
N ALA A 143 -8.75 2.07 13.87
CA ALA A 143 -7.75 2.47 12.88
C ALA A 143 -6.78 3.52 13.43
N VAL A 144 -5.49 3.27 13.26
CA VAL A 144 -4.40 4.16 13.67
C VAL A 144 -3.43 4.35 12.51
N HIS A 145 -2.99 5.59 12.29
CA HIS A 145 -1.96 5.89 11.30
C HIS A 145 -0.66 6.32 11.99
N TYR A 146 0.40 5.55 11.76
CA TYR A 146 1.74 5.80 12.28
C TYR A 146 2.58 6.57 11.25
N PRO A 147 2.86 7.86 11.45
CA PRO A 147 3.66 8.65 10.50
C PRO A 147 5.14 8.25 10.56
N ILE A 148 5.79 8.25 9.40
CA ILE A 148 7.22 7.98 9.23
C ILE A 148 7.81 9.12 8.39
N VAL A 149 9.11 9.41 8.59
CA VAL A 149 9.86 10.45 7.86
C VAL A 149 9.14 11.81 7.85
N GLY A 150 8.77 12.31 9.02
CA GLY A 150 8.09 13.61 9.15
C GLY A 150 6.67 13.64 8.55
N GLY A 151 6.06 12.46 8.33
CA GLY A 151 4.70 12.33 7.80
C GLY A 151 4.60 12.31 6.27
N MET A 152 5.71 12.13 5.56
CA MET A 152 5.70 11.93 4.10
C MET A 152 5.25 10.52 3.69
N MET A 153 5.25 9.61 4.66
CA MET A 153 4.75 8.25 4.51
C MET A 153 4.24 7.76 5.87
N GLY A 154 3.52 6.65 5.88
CA GLY A 154 3.08 6.07 7.14
C GLY A 154 2.44 4.71 6.97
N VAL A 155 2.21 4.07 8.11
CA VAL A 155 1.52 2.78 8.19
C VAL A 155 0.14 3.02 8.79
N LEU A 156 -0.90 2.79 7.99
CA LEU A 156 -2.25 2.61 8.48
C LEU A 156 -2.39 1.20 9.04
N VAL A 157 -2.75 1.07 10.31
CA VAL A 157 -3.14 -0.19 10.94
C VAL A 157 -4.64 -0.13 11.21
N ALA A 158 -5.41 -1.03 10.62
CA ALA A 158 -6.87 -1.09 10.77
C ALA A 158 -7.31 -2.47 11.27
N THR A 159 -8.08 -2.52 12.35
CA THR A 159 -8.52 -3.75 13.04
C THR A 159 -9.97 -4.05 12.71
N ARG A 160 -10.28 -5.29 12.30
CA ARG A 160 -11.66 -5.73 12.03
C ARG A 160 -12.42 -5.94 13.32
#